data_AF-A0A9D6ZSL4-F1
#
_entry.id   AF-A0A9D6ZSL4-F1
#
_cell.length_a   1.000
_cell.length_b   1.000
_cell.length_c   1.000
_cell.angle_alpha   90.00
_cell.angle_beta   90.00
_cell.angle_gamma   90.00
#
_symmetry.space_group_name_H-M   'P 1'
#
loop_
_entity.id
_entity.type
_entity.pdbx_description
1 polymer ?
#
loop_
_entity_poly.entity_id
_entity_poly.type
_entity_poly.pdbx_seq_one_letter_code
_entity_poly.pdbx_strand_id
1 'polypeptide(L)'
;MNQNHPRARAFLIVGAFVLIVLFVCSGGIILATNASENFLPGDPWFSARQFKDALRVAFARDAATRATMQMATVAYRLNDFAIRAGTQHELVAFATLDDAINIALVALADVPADERAVMLAQLAGAMDVERDVIAQSGLARDAQFLARFDAKIIALRSASAETDLAPERLRRIAVALPALADSSPIVMVAPRIVPPPTGFNHAFPIDGAHAKIECEKCHRKNVYAGTPRDCVACHRDIHKPTLGQQCATCHTTNAWKPVKKK
;
A
#
# COMPACT_ATOMS: atom_id res chain seq x y z
N MET A 1 -56.91 -26.92 2.82
CA MET A 1 -56.22 -25.62 3.00
C MET A 1 -55.06 -25.55 2.02
N ASN A 2 -55.26 -24.96 0.85
CA ASN A 2 -54.25 -24.86 -0.21
C ASN A 2 -53.99 -23.37 -0.49
N GLN A 3 -52.98 -22.80 0.18
CA GLN A 3 -52.57 -21.41 -0.04
C GLN A 3 -51.54 -21.32 -1.16
N ASN A 4 -51.93 -21.65 -2.38
CA ASN A 4 -51.18 -21.28 -3.58
C ASN A 4 -51.67 -19.91 -4.05
N HIS A 5 -51.34 -18.85 -3.30
CA HIS A 5 -51.63 -17.49 -3.74
C HIS A 5 -50.56 -17.01 -4.73
N PRO A 6 -50.89 -16.82 -6.03
CA PRO A 6 -49.93 -16.45 -7.07
C PRO A 6 -49.23 -15.11 -6.78
N ARG A 7 -49.87 -14.24 -6.00
CA ARG A 7 -49.30 -12.96 -5.53
C ARG A 7 -48.09 -13.16 -4.62
N ALA A 8 -48.10 -14.15 -3.72
CA ALA A 8 -46.99 -14.40 -2.80
C ALA A 8 -45.73 -14.90 -3.53
N ARG A 9 -45.90 -15.73 -4.58
CA ARG A 9 -44.80 -16.16 -5.45
C ARG A 9 -44.22 -15.01 -6.27
N ALA A 10 -45.07 -14.11 -6.77
CA ALA A 10 -44.62 -12.91 -7.49
C ALA A 10 -43.78 -11.99 -6.59
N PHE A 11 -44.19 -11.77 -5.34
CA PHE A 11 -43.42 -10.97 -4.37
C PHE A 11 -42.05 -11.59 -4.04
N LEU A 12 -41.96 -12.92 -3.90
CA LEU A 12 -40.69 -13.60 -3.65
C LEU A 12 -39.75 -13.51 -4.86
N ILE A 13 -40.27 -13.66 -6.08
CA ILE A 13 -39.48 -13.58 -7.32
C ILE A 13 -38.97 -12.15 -7.54
N VAL A 14 -39.82 -11.14 -7.36
CA VAL A 14 -39.43 -9.72 -7.49
C VAL A 14 -38.45 -9.33 -6.38
N GLY A 15 -38.67 -9.77 -5.14
CA GLY A 15 -37.75 -9.54 -4.03
C GLY A 15 -36.38 -10.17 -4.25
N ALA A 16 -36.33 -11.42 -4.73
CA ALA A 16 -35.09 -12.10 -5.09
C ALA A 16 -34.38 -11.41 -6.25
N PHE A 17 -35.12 -10.95 -7.27
CA PHE A 17 -34.56 -10.23 -8.41
C PHE A 17 -33.97 -8.88 -8.00
N VAL A 18 -34.66 -8.12 -7.14
CA VAL A 18 -34.13 -6.85 -6.58
C VAL A 18 -32.87 -7.09 -5.76
N LEU A 19 -32.83 -8.13 -4.92
CA LEU A 19 -31.63 -8.48 -4.16
C LEU A 19 -30.47 -8.92 -5.06
N ILE A 20 -30.73 -9.69 -6.12
CA ILE A 20 -29.71 -10.08 -7.11
C ILE A 20 -29.20 -8.85 -7.87
N VAL A 21 -30.08 -7.95 -8.30
CA VAL A 21 -29.69 -6.70 -8.97
C VAL A 21 -28.88 -5.82 -8.02
N LEU A 22 -29.28 -5.68 -6.75
CA LEU A 22 -28.50 -4.94 -5.74
C LEU A 22 -27.13 -5.60 -5.49
N PHE A 23 -27.06 -6.93 -5.48
CA PHE A 23 -25.81 -7.68 -5.32
C PHE A 23 -24.90 -7.61 -6.55
N VAL A 24 -25.47 -7.59 -7.76
CA VAL A 24 -24.74 -7.43 -9.03
C VAL A 24 -24.30 -5.98 -9.23
N CYS A 25 -25.12 -5.00 -8.85
CA CYS A 25 -24.74 -3.58 -8.86
C CYS A 25 -23.68 -3.27 -7.80
N SER A 26 -23.79 -3.83 -6.59
CA SER A 26 -22.75 -3.69 -5.55
C SER A 26 -21.47 -4.47 -5.93
N GLY A 27 -21.60 -5.67 -6.49
CA GLY A 27 -20.49 -6.43 -7.07
C GLY A 27 -19.82 -5.71 -8.24
N GLY A 28 -20.60 -5.02 -9.08
CA GLY A 28 -20.12 -4.18 -10.18
C GLY A 28 -19.36 -2.94 -9.71
N ILE A 29 -19.78 -2.33 -8.59
CA ILE A 29 -19.02 -1.26 -7.93
C ILE A 29 -17.70 -1.82 -7.39
N ILE A 30 -17.71 -2.99 -6.75
CA ILE A 30 -16.49 -3.63 -6.23
C ILE A 30 -15.51 -4.00 -7.37
N LEU A 31 -16.02 -4.52 -8.50
CA LEU A 31 -15.22 -4.81 -9.70
C LEU A 31 -14.73 -3.53 -10.41
N ALA A 32 -15.50 -2.45 -10.40
CA ALA A 32 -15.05 -1.13 -10.87
C ALA A 32 -13.94 -0.56 -9.98
N THR A 33 -13.93 -0.85 -8.67
CA THR A 33 -12.80 -0.50 -7.78
C THR A 33 -11.55 -1.38 -7.93
N ASN A 34 -11.58 -2.42 -8.78
CA ASN A 34 -10.36 -3.08 -9.24
C ASN A 34 -9.74 -2.36 -10.45
N ALA A 35 -10.53 -1.54 -11.16
CA ALA A 35 -10.06 -0.74 -12.29
C ALA A 35 -9.73 0.72 -11.90
N SER A 36 -10.27 1.25 -10.81
CA SER A 36 -10.01 2.62 -10.34
C SER A 36 -8.88 2.67 -9.30
N GLU A 37 -7.67 2.93 -9.79
CA GLU A 37 -6.75 4.00 -9.38
C GLU A 37 -6.52 4.28 -7.88
N ASN A 38 -5.24 4.21 -7.50
CA ASN A 38 -4.51 4.87 -6.40
C ASN A 38 -5.22 6.01 -5.61
N PHE A 39 -6.36 5.76 -4.96
CA PHE A 39 -6.91 6.72 -4.00
C PHE A 39 -5.94 6.89 -2.85
N LEU A 40 -5.41 8.10 -2.69
CA LEU A 40 -4.46 8.49 -1.66
C LEU A 40 -5.22 9.05 -0.44
N PRO A 41 -4.61 9.06 0.76
CA PRO A 41 -5.19 9.72 1.92
C PRO A 41 -5.64 11.14 1.59
N GLY A 42 -6.86 11.48 1.97
CA GLY A 42 -7.52 12.75 1.64
C GLY A 42 -8.29 12.78 0.31
N ASP A 43 -8.16 11.78 -0.56
CA ASP A 43 -8.97 11.72 -1.78
C ASP A 43 -10.42 11.31 -1.49
N PRO A 44 -11.38 11.73 -2.34
CA PRO A 44 -12.71 11.14 -2.36
C PRO A 44 -12.58 9.62 -2.55
N TRP A 45 -13.29 8.83 -1.74
CA TRP A 45 -13.29 7.35 -1.74
C TRP A 45 -12.10 6.65 -1.10
N PHE A 46 -11.16 7.39 -0.49
CA PHE A 46 -10.07 6.77 0.27
C PHE A 46 -10.58 5.83 1.39
N SER A 47 -11.65 6.22 2.09
CA SER A 47 -12.27 5.41 3.14
C SER A 47 -12.86 4.10 2.62
N ALA A 48 -13.42 4.09 1.41
CA ALA A 48 -13.93 2.88 0.78
C ALA A 48 -12.79 1.91 0.42
N ARG A 49 -11.65 2.43 -0.05
CA ARG A 49 -10.42 1.63 -0.23
C ARG A 49 -9.94 1.05 1.09
N GLN A 50 -9.84 1.86 2.14
CA GLN A 50 -9.40 1.41 3.47
C GLN A 50 -10.31 0.32 4.03
N PHE A 51 -11.63 0.45 3.86
CA PHE A 51 -12.59 -0.57 4.24
C PHE A 51 -12.39 -1.87 3.46
N LYS A 52 -12.17 -1.81 2.14
CA LYS A 52 -11.84 -2.99 1.32
C LYS A 52 -10.57 -3.68 1.80
N ASP A 53 -9.52 -2.91 2.09
CA ASP A 53 -8.24 -3.43 2.60
C ASP A 53 -8.45 -4.13 3.96
N ALA A 54 -9.22 -3.51 4.86
CA ALA A 54 -9.55 -4.07 6.16
C ALA A 54 -10.34 -5.39 6.05
N LEU A 55 -11.34 -5.44 5.16
CA LEU A 55 -12.08 -6.68 4.89
C LEU A 55 -11.16 -7.78 4.37
N ARG A 56 -10.25 -7.45 3.45
CA ARG A 56 -9.27 -8.41 2.92
C ARG A 56 -8.46 -9.03 4.06
N VAL A 57 -7.96 -8.24 5.01
CA VAL A 57 -7.20 -8.75 6.15
C VAL A 57 -8.07 -9.55 7.13
N ALA A 58 -9.32 -9.15 7.35
CA ALA A 58 -10.24 -9.87 8.23
C ALA A 58 -10.49 -11.33 7.79
N PHE A 59 -10.37 -11.62 6.50
CA PHE A 59 -10.51 -12.98 5.94
C PHE A 59 -9.22 -13.80 5.93
N ALA A 60 -8.10 -13.28 6.45
CA ALA A 60 -6.87 -14.04 6.54
C ALA A 60 -6.98 -15.18 7.58
N ARG A 61 -6.52 -16.36 7.17
CA ARG A 61 -6.75 -17.63 7.88
C ARG A 61 -5.93 -17.77 9.16
N ASP A 62 -4.78 -17.14 9.23
CA ASP A 62 -3.81 -17.28 10.31
C ASP A 62 -3.11 -15.94 10.63
N ALA A 63 -2.40 -15.90 11.76
CA ALA A 63 -1.75 -14.69 12.26
C ALA A 63 -0.58 -14.21 11.39
N ALA A 64 0.23 -15.13 10.84
CA ALA A 64 1.37 -14.80 10.00
C ALA A 64 0.92 -14.18 8.67
N THR A 65 -0.14 -14.73 8.06
CA THR A 65 -0.78 -14.16 6.88
C THR A 65 -1.36 -12.78 7.19
N ARG A 66 -2.07 -12.60 8.31
CA ARG A 66 -2.57 -11.28 8.74
C ARG A 66 -1.45 -10.27 8.89
N ALA A 67 -0.39 -10.62 9.62
CA ALA A 67 0.76 -9.75 9.83
C ALA A 67 1.43 -9.38 8.50
N THR A 68 1.63 -10.34 7.60
CA THR A 68 2.17 -10.10 6.25
C THR A 68 1.33 -9.09 5.46
N MET A 69 0.00 -9.22 5.51
CA MET A 69 -0.90 -8.30 4.82
C MET A 69 -0.90 -6.90 5.46
N GLN A 70 -0.78 -6.81 6.78
CA GLN A 70 -0.64 -5.53 7.46
C GLN A 70 0.71 -4.87 7.15
N MET A 71 1.79 -5.63 7.07
CA MET A 71 3.09 -5.14 6.63
C MET A 71 3.04 -4.60 5.19
N ALA A 72 2.34 -5.27 4.29
CA ALA A 72 2.08 -4.75 2.95
C ALA A 72 1.28 -3.44 2.98
N THR A 73 0.30 -3.33 3.88
CA THR A 73 -0.47 -2.10 4.10
C THR A 73 0.43 -0.96 4.57
N VAL A 74 1.34 -1.21 5.51
CA VAL A 74 2.35 -0.22 5.94
C VAL A 74 3.19 0.26 4.76
N ALA A 75 3.69 -0.66 3.92
CA ALA A 75 4.46 -0.30 2.73
C ALA A 75 3.67 0.59 1.74
N TYR A 76 2.38 0.30 1.53
CA TYR A 76 1.53 1.16 0.72
C TYR A 76 1.32 2.54 1.35
N ARG A 77 1.08 2.61 2.67
CA ARG A 77 0.88 3.88 3.37
C ARG A 77 2.15 4.72 3.45
N LEU A 78 3.32 4.11 3.50
CA LEU A 78 4.60 4.80 3.39
C LEU A 78 4.71 5.53 2.05
N ASN A 79 4.40 4.84 0.96
CA ASN A 79 4.37 5.45 -0.36
C ASN A 79 3.28 6.54 -0.45
N ASP A 80 2.09 6.30 0.10
CA ASP A 80 1.01 7.28 0.12
C ASP A 80 1.43 8.56 0.89
N PHE A 81 2.09 8.42 2.04
CA PHE A 81 2.63 9.54 2.81
C PHE A 81 3.72 10.29 2.07
N ALA A 82 4.67 9.58 1.46
CA ALA A 82 5.72 10.19 0.64
C ALA A 82 5.15 11.07 -0.49
N ILE A 83 4.03 10.66 -1.10
CA ILE A 83 3.34 11.46 -2.14
C ILE A 83 2.63 12.70 -1.54
N ARG A 84 2.10 12.58 -0.31
CA ARG A 84 1.32 13.64 0.34
C ARG A 84 2.16 14.58 1.22
N ALA A 85 3.40 14.25 1.49
CA ALA A 85 4.34 15.11 2.20
C ALA A 85 4.45 16.48 1.49
N GLY A 86 4.39 17.54 2.27
CA GLY A 86 4.36 18.95 1.83
C GLY A 86 2.99 19.46 1.39
N THR A 87 1.98 18.59 1.26
CA THR A 87 0.64 18.98 0.77
C THR A 87 -0.35 19.24 1.90
N GLN A 88 -1.52 19.80 1.58
CA GLN A 88 -2.65 19.93 2.52
C GLN A 88 -3.14 18.59 3.10
N HIS A 89 -2.77 17.46 2.48
CA HIS A 89 -3.13 16.11 2.93
C HIS A 89 -2.01 15.40 3.71
N GLU A 90 -0.90 16.10 4.04
CA GLU A 90 0.23 15.53 4.79
C GLU A 90 -0.21 14.90 6.12
N LEU A 91 -1.01 15.60 6.93
CA LEU A 91 -1.43 15.12 8.24
C LEU A 91 -2.34 13.90 8.17
N VAL A 92 -3.29 13.88 7.23
CA VAL A 92 -4.18 12.72 7.06
C VAL A 92 -3.40 11.51 6.52
N ALA A 93 -2.42 11.73 5.66
CA ALA A 93 -1.56 10.67 5.16
C ALA A 93 -0.68 10.09 6.26
N PHE A 94 -0.07 10.94 7.09
CA PHE A 94 0.69 10.51 8.26
C PHE A 94 -0.19 9.75 9.25
N ALA A 95 -1.35 10.28 9.62
CA ALA A 95 -2.25 9.61 10.55
C ALA A 95 -2.68 8.22 10.06
N THR A 96 -2.90 8.07 8.76
CA THR A 96 -3.22 6.78 8.16
C THR A 96 -2.04 5.80 8.18
N LEU A 97 -0.82 6.31 8.00
CA LEU A 97 0.39 5.51 8.09
C LEU A 97 0.66 5.06 9.54
N ASP A 98 0.56 5.97 10.50
CA ASP A 98 0.72 5.63 11.92
C ASP A 98 -0.31 4.57 12.38
N ASP A 99 -1.57 4.70 11.94
CA ASP A 99 -2.60 3.68 12.18
C ASP A 99 -2.22 2.32 11.57
N ALA A 100 -1.75 2.29 10.32
CA ALA A 100 -1.30 1.06 9.68
C ALA A 100 -0.12 0.40 10.43
N ILE A 101 0.83 1.21 10.94
CA ILE A 101 1.96 0.72 11.75
C ILE A 101 1.44 0.13 13.07
N ASN A 102 0.51 0.80 13.75
CA ASN A 102 -0.06 0.31 15.00
C ASN A 102 -0.81 -1.01 14.80
N ILE A 103 -1.62 -1.11 13.75
CA ILE A 103 -2.34 -2.34 13.41
C ILE A 103 -1.35 -3.46 13.07
N ALA A 104 -0.27 -3.17 12.33
CA ALA A 104 0.78 -4.15 12.05
C ALA A 104 1.47 -4.64 13.32
N LEU A 105 1.81 -3.75 14.26
CA LEU A 105 2.40 -4.12 15.55
C LEU A 105 1.48 -5.02 16.38
N VAL A 106 0.17 -4.73 16.41
CA VAL A 106 -0.81 -5.58 17.08
C VAL A 106 -0.90 -6.94 16.39
N ALA A 107 -0.95 -6.99 15.06
CA ALA A 107 -0.97 -8.24 14.31
C ALA A 107 0.29 -9.09 14.56
N LEU A 108 1.46 -8.45 14.65
CA LEU A 108 2.74 -9.09 14.97
C LEU A 108 2.78 -9.66 16.38
N ALA A 109 2.04 -9.10 17.33
CA ALA A 109 1.95 -9.64 18.68
C ALA A 109 1.36 -11.06 18.72
N ASP A 110 0.56 -11.43 17.72
CA ASP A 110 -0.06 -12.75 17.62
C ASP A 110 0.76 -13.74 16.75
N VAL A 111 1.89 -13.32 16.18
CA VAL A 111 2.78 -14.16 15.34
C VAL A 111 3.75 -14.95 16.23
N PRO A 112 4.05 -16.23 15.92
CA PRO A 112 5.10 -17.01 16.57
C PRO A 112 6.45 -16.28 16.65
N ALA A 113 7.22 -16.53 17.72
CA ALA A 113 8.42 -15.74 18.04
C ALA A 113 9.53 -15.84 16.98
N ASP A 114 9.68 -17.00 16.34
CA ASP A 114 10.64 -17.31 15.29
C ASP A 114 10.41 -16.50 14.01
N GLU A 115 9.14 -16.31 13.60
CA GLU A 115 8.78 -15.51 12.44
C GLU A 115 8.72 -14.00 12.74
N ARG A 116 8.31 -13.66 13.98
CA ARG A 116 8.06 -12.28 14.42
C ARG A 116 9.29 -11.38 14.37
N ALA A 117 10.46 -11.90 14.75
CA ALA A 117 11.70 -11.11 14.79
C ALA A 117 12.08 -10.51 13.42
N VAL A 118 11.94 -11.31 12.35
CA VAL A 118 12.23 -10.87 10.98
C VAL A 118 11.27 -9.75 10.55
N MET A 119 9.97 -9.92 10.83
CA MET A 119 8.97 -8.92 10.46
C MET A 119 9.12 -7.63 11.27
N LEU A 120 9.52 -7.70 12.55
CA LEU A 120 9.82 -6.51 13.36
C LEU A 120 11.03 -5.74 12.84
N ALA A 121 12.09 -6.44 12.43
CA ALA A 121 13.25 -5.80 11.82
C ALA A 121 12.89 -5.10 10.50
N GLN A 122 12.03 -5.72 9.68
CA GLN A 122 11.50 -5.10 8.46
C GLN A 122 10.68 -3.84 8.76
N LEU A 123 9.80 -3.90 9.77
CA LEU A 123 9.00 -2.74 10.19
C LEU A 123 9.88 -1.61 10.73
N ALA A 124 10.92 -1.93 11.52
CA ALA A 124 11.87 -0.95 12.03
C ALA A 124 12.60 -0.23 10.90
N GLY A 125 13.11 -0.99 9.92
CA GLY A 125 13.75 -0.40 8.73
C GLY A 125 12.79 0.46 7.91
N ALA A 126 11.51 0.08 7.84
CA ALA A 126 10.49 0.88 7.15
C ALA A 126 10.22 2.21 7.88
N MET A 127 10.19 2.22 9.21
CA MET A 127 10.06 3.45 10.00
C MET A 127 11.30 4.36 9.90
N ASP A 128 12.49 3.78 9.71
CA ASP A 128 13.71 4.57 9.47
C ASP A 128 13.64 5.32 8.14
N VAL A 129 13.15 4.65 7.09
CA VAL A 129 12.89 5.30 5.80
C VAL A 129 11.85 6.41 5.95
N GLU A 130 10.81 6.17 6.75
CA GLU A 130 9.80 7.19 7.04
C GLU A 130 10.40 8.39 7.76
N ARG A 131 11.33 8.18 8.71
CA ARG A 131 12.00 9.27 9.42
C ARG A 131 12.71 10.22 8.47
N ASP A 132 13.34 9.68 7.43
CA ASP A 132 14.01 10.46 6.38
C ASP A 132 13.02 11.26 5.53
N VAL A 133 11.83 10.70 5.25
CA VAL A 133 10.74 11.41 4.56
C VAL A 133 10.16 12.51 5.46
N ILE A 134 9.92 12.21 6.73
CA ILE A 134 9.41 13.18 7.73
C ILE A 134 10.39 14.34 7.86
N ALA A 135 11.70 14.08 7.91
CA ALA A 135 12.73 15.12 7.97
C ALA A 135 12.65 16.15 6.83
N GLN A 136 12.01 15.78 5.72
CA GLN A 136 11.81 16.62 4.54
C GLN A 136 10.40 17.24 4.47
N SER A 137 9.53 16.95 5.42
CA SER A 137 8.10 17.33 5.44
C SER A 137 7.80 18.52 6.39
N GLY A 138 6.56 19.00 6.38
CA GLY A 138 6.10 20.02 7.33
C GLY A 138 6.17 19.55 8.80
N LEU A 139 5.92 18.27 9.03
CA LEU A 139 6.01 17.62 10.34
C LEU A 139 7.39 17.74 11.02
N ALA A 140 8.49 17.89 10.27
CA ALA A 140 9.82 18.08 10.84
C ALA A 140 9.97 19.35 11.68
N ARG A 141 9.05 20.30 11.56
CA ARG A 141 9.08 21.55 12.32
C ARG A 141 8.57 21.39 13.75
N ASP A 142 7.84 20.32 14.04
CA ASP A 142 7.36 20.02 15.39
C ASP A 142 8.35 19.10 16.12
N ALA A 143 9.12 19.71 17.03
CA ALA A 143 10.11 19.00 17.83
C ALA A 143 9.47 17.95 18.78
N GLN A 144 8.27 18.19 19.30
CA GLN A 144 7.60 17.21 20.17
C GLN A 144 7.11 16.01 19.36
N PHE A 145 6.56 16.25 18.18
CA PHE A 145 6.19 15.20 17.25
C PHE A 145 7.39 14.33 16.89
N LEU A 146 8.50 14.94 16.46
CA LEU A 146 9.73 14.22 16.10
C LEU A 146 10.26 13.40 17.28
N ALA A 147 10.28 13.96 18.49
CA ALA A 147 10.73 13.22 19.68
C ALA A 147 9.87 11.99 19.97
N ARG A 148 8.54 12.08 19.80
CA ARG A 148 7.63 10.94 20.00
C ARG A 148 7.79 9.89 18.90
N PHE A 149 7.98 10.32 17.65
CA PHE A 149 8.23 9.44 16.53
C PHE A 149 9.58 8.69 16.69
N ASP A 150 10.64 9.42 17.05
CA ASP A 150 11.96 8.85 17.34
C ASP A 150 11.92 7.86 18.51
N ALA A 151 11.15 8.17 19.57
CA ALA A 151 10.94 7.25 20.68
C ALA A 151 10.25 5.94 20.23
N LYS A 152 9.31 6.01 19.29
CA LYS A 152 8.63 4.83 18.73
C LYS A 152 9.58 3.96 17.91
N ILE A 153 10.45 4.56 17.09
CA ILE A 153 11.51 3.85 16.35
C ILE A 153 12.45 3.12 17.31
N ILE A 154 12.93 3.81 18.35
CA ILE A 154 13.82 3.22 19.37
C ILE A 154 13.13 2.05 20.09
N ALA A 155 11.86 2.23 20.45
CA ALA A 155 11.09 1.17 21.11
C ALA A 155 10.91 -0.06 20.19
N LEU A 156 10.69 0.14 18.89
CA LEU A 156 10.57 -0.94 17.93
C LEU A 156 11.90 -1.66 17.68
N ARG A 157 13.01 -0.92 17.52
CA ARG A 157 14.35 -1.50 17.36
C ARG A 157 14.74 -2.33 18.58
N SER A 158 14.52 -1.81 19.78
CA SER A 158 14.79 -2.57 21.02
C SER A 158 13.95 -3.85 21.08
N ALA A 159 12.65 -3.77 20.78
CA ALA A 159 11.79 -4.96 20.71
C ALA A 159 12.27 -5.99 19.67
N SER A 160 12.75 -5.54 18.51
CA SER A 160 13.28 -6.43 17.47
C SER A 160 14.54 -7.21 17.86
N ALA A 161 15.26 -6.72 18.87
CA ALA A 161 16.49 -7.34 19.38
C ALA A 161 16.24 -8.25 20.60
N GLU A 162 15.03 -8.27 21.15
CA GLU A 162 14.66 -9.08 22.32
C GLU A 162 14.39 -10.54 21.92
N THR A 163 15.16 -11.48 22.48
CA THR A 163 15.00 -12.93 22.23
C THR A 163 13.69 -13.49 22.78
N ASP A 164 13.19 -12.95 23.90
CA ASP A 164 11.95 -13.38 24.57
C ASP A 164 10.94 -12.23 24.64
N LEU A 165 10.66 -11.64 23.48
CA LEU A 165 9.76 -10.49 23.37
C LEU A 165 8.31 -10.89 23.72
N ALA A 166 7.79 -10.34 24.82
CA ALA A 166 6.39 -10.52 25.22
C ALA A 166 5.42 -9.79 24.25
N PRO A 167 4.30 -10.40 23.83
CA PRO A 167 3.29 -9.77 22.96
C PRO A 167 2.78 -8.41 23.47
N GLU A 168 2.61 -8.26 24.78
CA GLU A 168 2.16 -7.04 25.45
C GLU A 168 3.14 -5.88 25.24
N ARG A 169 4.43 -6.16 25.01
CA ARG A 169 5.40 -5.11 24.68
C ARG A 169 5.07 -4.44 23.36
N LEU A 170 4.70 -5.22 22.34
CA LEU A 170 4.29 -4.69 21.03
C LEU A 170 2.99 -3.89 21.12
N ARG A 171 2.02 -4.37 21.91
CA ARG A 171 0.76 -3.63 22.16
C ARG A 171 0.99 -2.28 22.84
N ARG A 172 2.02 -2.16 23.70
CA ARG A 172 2.42 -0.87 24.31
C ARG A 172 3.13 0.08 23.34
N ILE A 173 3.79 -0.44 22.31
CA ILE A 173 4.43 0.36 21.26
C ILE A 173 3.39 0.85 20.25
N ALA A 174 2.33 0.06 20.04
CA ALA A 174 1.21 0.33 19.12
C ALA A 174 0.26 1.44 19.64
N VAL A 175 0.82 2.58 20.04
CA VAL A 175 0.07 3.75 20.47
C VAL A 175 0.10 4.78 19.34
N ALA A 176 -1.07 5.36 19.08
CA ALA A 176 -1.24 6.42 18.10
C ALA A 176 -0.41 7.64 18.48
N LEU A 177 0.36 8.16 17.53
CA LEU A 177 1.05 9.43 17.69
C LEU A 177 0.04 10.55 17.40
N PRO A 178 -0.34 11.37 18.40
CA PRO A 178 -1.28 12.46 18.14
C PRO A 178 -0.64 13.43 17.15
N ALA A 179 -1.19 13.50 15.94
CA ALA A 179 -0.80 14.50 14.96
C ALA A 179 -1.28 15.88 15.47
N LEU A 180 -0.31 16.76 15.78
CA LEU A 180 -0.48 18.19 16.06
C LEU A 180 -1.77 18.53 16.85
N ALA A 181 -1.75 18.28 18.16
CA ALA A 181 -2.83 18.76 19.03
C ALA A 181 -2.81 20.28 19.24
N ASP A 182 -1.70 20.99 18.96
CA ASP A 182 -1.65 22.44 19.07
C ASP A 182 -0.58 23.08 18.17
N SER A 183 -1.01 24.10 17.41
CA SER A 183 -0.22 25.25 16.96
C SER A 183 0.93 25.05 15.94
N SER A 184 0.60 24.94 14.66
CA SER A 184 1.20 25.78 13.60
C SER A 184 0.44 25.57 12.29
N PRO A 185 0.14 26.62 11.50
CA PRO A 185 -0.43 26.43 10.18
C PRO A 185 0.52 25.55 9.35
N ILE A 186 -0.02 24.50 8.74
CA ILE A 186 0.71 23.65 7.78
C ILE A 186 1.19 24.58 6.66
N VAL A 187 2.48 24.92 6.67
CA VAL A 187 3.09 25.64 5.56
C VAL A 187 3.27 24.62 4.45
N MET A 188 2.41 24.68 3.44
CA MET A 188 2.55 23.83 2.25
C MET A 188 3.95 24.01 1.66
N VAL A 189 4.69 22.91 1.55
CA VAL A 189 6.01 22.87 0.91
C VAL A 189 5.83 22.28 -0.48
N ALA A 190 6.48 22.86 -1.49
CA ALA A 190 6.40 22.34 -2.86
C ALA A 190 6.76 20.84 -2.90
N PRO A 191 6.00 19.99 -3.62
CA PRO A 191 6.26 18.56 -3.67
C PRO A 191 7.66 18.31 -4.25
N ARG A 192 8.50 17.56 -3.51
CA ARG A 192 9.87 17.23 -3.93
C ARG A 192 10.11 15.72 -3.94
N ILE A 193 11.08 15.34 -4.75
CA ILE A 193 11.40 13.99 -5.21
C ILE A 193 11.80 13.11 -4.02
N VAL A 194 11.02 12.07 -3.72
CA VAL A 194 11.42 10.99 -2.79
C VAL A 194 12.08 9.88 -3.62
N PRO A 195 13.39 9.65 -3.51
CA PRO A 195 14.02 8.48 -4.11
C PRO A 195 13.58 7.19 -3.36
N PRO A 196 13.54 6.02 -4.03
CA PRO A 196 13.19 4.76 -3.37
C PRO A 196 14.19 4.42 -2.25
N PRO A 197 13.76 3.68 -1.20
CA PRO A 197 14.64 3.30 -0.11
C PRO A 197 15.83 2.48 -0.59
N THR A 198 16.98 2.68 0.06
CA THR A 198 18.20 1.91 -0.19
C THR A 198 17.93 0.42 0.06
N GLY A 199 18.11 -0.40 -0.98
CA GLY A 199 17.88 -1.86 -0.91
C GLY A 199 16.56 -2.35 -1.53
N PHE A 200 15.70 -1.46 -2.05
CA PHE A 200 14.52 -1.89 -2.81
C PHE A 200 14.92 -2.57 -4.13
N ASN A 201 14.54 -3.84 -4.30
CA ASN A 201 14.75 -4.57 -5.54
C ASN A 201 13.50 -4.46 -6.44
N HIS A 202 13.70 -4.01 -7.67
CA HIS A 202 12.61 -3.87 -8.62
C HIS A 202 12.11 -5.25 -9.04
N ALA A 203 10.80 -5.48 -8.92
CA ALA A 203 10.18 -6.70 -9.43
C ALA A 203 10.22 -6.78 -10.97
N PHE A 204 10.41 -5.65 -11.65
CA PHE A 204 10.79 -5.58 -13.06
C PHE A 204 12.32 -5.61 -13.17
N PRO A 205 12.92 -6.52 -13.97
CA PRO A 205 14.37 -6.58 -14.12
C PRO A 205 14.90 -5.26 -14.71
N ILE A 206 15.67 -4.52 -13.91
CA ILE A 206 16.42 -3.34 -14.38
C ILE A 206 17.76 -3.83 -14.93
N ASP A 207 17.73 -4.37 -16.15
CA ASP A 207 18.91 -4.87 -16.86
C ASP A 207 18.97 -4.34 -18.30
N GLY A 208 20.08 -4.64 -18.98
CA GLY A 208 20.29 -4.26 -20.37
C GLY A 208 20.12 -2.76 -20.64
N ALA A 209 19.25 -2.41 -21.59
CA ALA A 209 18.97 -1.02 -21.93
C ALA A 209 18.16 -0.31 -20.83
N HIS A 210 17.30 -1.03 -20.09
CA HIS A 210 16.49 -0.45 -19.03
C HIS A 210 17.33 0.02 -17.83
N ALA A 211 18.50 -0.58 -17.61
CA ALA A 211 19.46 -0.14 -16.59
C ALA A 211 20.06 1.26 -16.84
N LYS A 212 19.89 1.81 -18.04
CA LYS A 212 20.42 3.14 -18.42
C LYS A 212 19.33 4.22 -18.46
N ILE A 213 18.09 3.87 -18.13
CA ILE A 213 16.94 4.78 -18.20
C ILE A 213 16.79 5.49 -16.84
N GLU A 214 16.54 6.80 -16.87
CA GLU A 214 16.25 7.60 -15.68
C GLU A 214 14.95 7.14 -15.00
N CYS A 215 14.92 7.14 -13.66
CA CYS A 215 13.79 6.68 -12.84
C CYS A 215 12.45 7.30 -13.28
N GLU A 216 12.46 8.59 -13.58
CA GLU A 216 11.29 9.41 -13.91
C GLU A 216 10.62 9.02 -15.24
N LYS A 217 11.34 8.32 -16.14
CA LYS A 217 10.77 7.84 -17.40
C LYS A 217 9.73 6.74 -17.17
N CYS A 218 9.93 5.94 -16.13
CA CYS A 218 8.97 4.93 -15.66
C CYS A 218 8.06 5.53 -14.58
N HIS A 219 8.64 6.20 -13.60
CA HIS A 219 7.95 6.77 -12.44
C HIS A 219 7.52 8.21 -12.68
N ARG A 220 6.54 8.38 -13.56
CA ARG A 220 6.02 9.70 -13.92
C ARG A 220 5.48 10.41 -12.70
N LYS A 221 5.81 11.69 -12.56
CA LYS A 221 5.44 12.52 -11.39
C LYS A 221 5.87 11.91 -10.05
N ASN A 222 6.97 11.14 -10.04
CA ASN A 222 7.51 10.45 -8.86
C ASN A 222 6.53 9.44 -8.24
N VAL A 223 5.64 8.85 -9.04
CA VAL A 223 4.77 7.75 -8.59
C VAL A 223 5.48 6.42 -8.86
N TYR A 224 5.91 5.76 -7.79
CA TYR A 224 6.68 4.51 -7.87
C TYR A 224 5.80 3.26 -7.85
N ALA A 225 4.79 3.24 -6.98
CA ALA A 225 3.85 2.14 -6.86
C ALA A 225 2.94 2.01 -8.10
N GLY A 226 2.62 0.77 -8.47
CA GLY A 226 1.71 0.48 -9.58
C GLY A 226 2.27 0.78 -10.98
N THR A 227 3.58 1.07 -11.08
CA THR A 227 4.24 1.29 -12.37
C THR A 227 4.09 0.04 -13.25
N PRO A 228 3.50 0.18 -14.46
CA PRO A 228 3.30 -0.95 -15.36
C PRO A 228 4.61 -1.65 -15.71
N ARG A 229 4.58 -2.98 -15.79
CA ARG A 229 5.75 -3.82 -16.07
C ARG A 229 5.70 -4.51 -17.43
N ASP A 230 4.57 -4.39 -18.12
CA ASP A 230 4.36 -4.99 -19.43
C ASP A 230 5.12 -4.21 -20.49
N CYS A 231 5.75 -4.91 -21.43
CA CYS A 231 6.56 -4.28 -22.48
C CYS A 231 5.76 -3.23 -23.27
N VAL A 232 4.47 -3.51 -23.50
CA VAL A 232 3.56 -2.66 -24.28
C VAL A 232 3.13 -1.38 -23.55
N ALA A 233 3.38 -1.27 -22.24
CA ALA A 233 3.07 -0.06 -21.49
C ALA A 233 3.98 1.13 -21.90
N CYS A 234 5.18 0.83 -22.39
CA CYS A 234 6.16 1.82 -22.86
C CYS A 234 6.49 1.66 -24.34
N HIS A 235 6.54 0.43 -24.85
CA HIS A 235 6.94 0.15 -26.22
C HIS A 235 5.73 -0.16 -27.09
N ARG A 236 5.56 0.64 -28.13
CA ARG A 236 4.52 0.40 -29.13
C ARG A 236 4.80 -0.90 -29.88
N ASP A 237 3.81 -1.79 -29.91
CA ASP A 237 3.86 -2.98 -30.75
C ASP A 237 3.74 -2.60 -32.24
N ILE A 238 4.76 -2.96 -33.02
CA ILE A 238 4.81 -2.76 -34.47
C ILE A 238 4.35 -4.00 -35.25
N HIS A 239 4.14 -5.13 -34.58
CA HIS A 239 3.80 -6.42 -35.21
C HIS A 239 2.32 -6.56 -35.55
N LYS A 240 1.54 -5.48 -35.42
CA LYS A 240 0.10 -5.41 -35.73
C LYS A 240 -0.65 -6.61 -35.12
N PRO A 241 -1.18 -6.48 -33.89
CA PRO A 241 -1.47 -7.50 -32.84
C PRO A 241 -1.33 -9.02 -33.08
N THR A 242 -0.56 -9.50 -34.07
CA THR A 242 -0.56 -10.90 -34.53
C THR A 242 0.29 -11.81 -33.66
N LEU A 243 1.23 -11.26 -32.89
CA LEU A 243 2.20 -12.02 -32.09
C LEU A 243 1.90 -11.98 -30.58
N GLY A 244 0.81 -11.31 -30.16
CA GLY A 244 0.47 -11.15 -28.75
C GLY A 244 1.48 -10.31 -27.96
N GLN A 245 1.44 -10.40 -26.62
CA GLN A 245 2.27 -9.58 -25.72
C GLN A 245 3.56 -10.28 -25.23
N GLN A 246 3.89 -11.44 -25.79
CA GLN A 246 5.03 -12.27 -25.39
C GLN A 246 6.34 -11.78 -26.03
N CYS A 247 6.67 -10.52 -25.80
CA CYS A 247 7.78 -9.83 -26.46
C CYS A 247 9.13 -10.52 -26.20
N ALA A 248 9.31 -11.08 -25.00
CA ALA A 248 10.54 -11.73 -24.55
C ALA A 248 10.87 -13.05 -25.28
N THR A 249 9.92 -13.60 -26.04
CA THR A 249 10.11 -14.80 -26.88
C THR A 249 11.14 -14.54 -27.97
N CYS A 250 11.14 -13.34 -28.55
CA CYS A 250 12.05 -12.96 -29.65
C CYS A 250 13.01 -11.83 -29.26
N HIS A 251 12.60 -10.93 -28.37
CA HIS A 251 13.40 -9.77 -27.99
C HIS A 251 14.12 -9.97 -26.65
N THR A 252 15.09 -9.10 -26.38
CA THR A 252 15.82 -9.04 -25.10
C THR A 252 15.70 -7.63 -24.52
N THR A 253 15.97 -7.50 -23.23
CA THR A 253 16.06 -6.19 -22.56
C THR A 253 17.28 -5.38 -23.01
N ASN A 254 18.26 -6.00 -23.68
CA ASN A 254 19.43 -5.31 -24.24
C ASN A 254 19.08 -4.50 -25.49
N ALA A 255 18.26 -5.06 -26.39
CA ALA A 255 17.82 -4.40 -27.62
C ALA A 255 16.65 -5.14 -28.29
N TRP A 256 15.88 -4.40 -29.09
CA TRP A 256 14.84 -4.96 -29.97
C TRP A 256 15.43 -5.75 -31.16
N LYS A 257 16.63 -5.39 -31.61
CA LYS A 257 17.36 -6.07 -32.69
C LYS A 257 18.82 -6.25 -32.27
N PRO A 258 19.47 -7.37 -32.63
CA PRO A 258 18.90 -8.55 -33.30
C PRO A 258 17.94 -9.32 -32.40
N VAL A 259 16.98 -10.04 -33.00
CA VAL A 259 16.12 -10.96 -32.27
C VAL A 259 16.89 -12.23 -31.90
N LYS A 260 16.50 -12.90 -30.81
CA LYS A 260 17.00 -14.23 -30.48
C LYS A 260 16.74 -15.15 -31.67
N LYS A 261 17.78 -15.80 -32.20
CA LYS A 261 17.59 -16.89 -33.16
C LYS A 261 16.96 -18.06 -32.38
N LYS A 262 15.84 -18.57 -32.88
CA LYS A 262 15.28 -19.84 -32.41
C LYS A 262 16.20 -20.99 -32.81
#